data_AF-A0A7X8MPU5-F1
#
_entry.id   AF-A0A7X8MPU5-F1
#
_cell.length_a   1.000
_cell.length_b   1.000
_cell.length_c   1.000
_cell.angle_alpha   90.00
_cell.angle_beta   90.00
_cell.angle_gamma   90.00
#
_symmetry.space_group_name_H-M   'P 1'
#
loop_
_entity.id
_entity.type
_entity.pdbx_description
1 polymer ?
#
loop_
_entity_poly.entity_id
_entity_poly.type
_entity_poly.pdbx_seq_one_letter_code
_entity_poly.pdbx_strand_id
1 'polypeptide(L)' 'MGKCIPQETTIKDVRLARAYVPFQKMCSIFSPMEALKRGTAFPELFSPYDKKDKKYKSTEKYR' A
#
# COMPACT_ATOMS: atom_id res chain seq x y z
N MET A 1 15.27 13.81 14.05
CA MET A 1 14.28 12.87 13.46
C MET A 1 13.21 12.63 14.51
N GLY A 2 11.98 13.09 14.25
CA GLY A 2 10.87 13.02 15.22
C GLY A 2 10.51 11.57 15.55
N LYS A 3 10.08 11.34 16.79
CA LYS A 3 9.69 10.01 17.29
C LYS A 3 8.54 9.48 16.44
N CYS A 4 8.80 8.44 15.65
CA CYS A 4 7.82 7.79 14.78
C CYS A 4 6.82 7.03 15.65
N ILE A 5 5.60 7.56 15.78
CA ILE A 5 4.54 6.92 16.57
C ILE A 5 3.72 6.03 15.62
N PRO A 6 3.81 4.69 15.72
CA PRO A 6 2.88 3.83 15.01
C PRO A 6 1.47 4.11 15.53
N GLN A 7 0.52 4.34 14.63
CA GLN A 7 -0.86 4.68 14.99
C GLN A 7 -1.65 3.47 15.53
N GLU A 8 -1.09 2.25 15.49
CA GLU A 8 -1.78 1.03 15.93
C GLU A 8 -0.82 -0.08 16.42
N THR A 9 -1.38 -1.03 17.19
CA THR A 9 -0.73 -2.17 17.86
C THR A 9 -0.75 -3.45 17.02
N THR A 10 0.26 -4.33 17.19
CA THR A 10 0.35 -5.67 16.53
C THR A 10 -0.98 -6.42 16.46
N ILE A 11 -1.37 -6.87 15.25
CA ILE A 11 -2.59 -7.65 15.02
C ILE A 11 -2.33 -9.05 15.59
N LYS A 12 -3.14 -9.44 16.57
CA LYS A 12 -3.11 -10.77 17.19
C LYS A 12 -4.38 -11.53 16.80
N ASP A 13 -4.37 -12.85 16.99
CA ASP A 13 -5.53 -13.72 16.82
C ASP A 13 -6.19 -13.63 15.42
N VAL A 14 -5.35 -13.72 14.39
CA VAL A 14 -5.81 -13.66 12.99
C VAL A 14 -6.71 -14.85 12.62
N ARG A 15 -7.76 -14.59 11.83
CA ARG A 15 -8.77 -15.56 11.38
C ARG A 15 -8.72 -15.69 9.86
N LEU A 16 -9.00 -16.89 9.36
CA LEU A 16 -9.09 -17.15 7.92
C LEU A 16 -10.21 -16.33 7.28
N ALA A 17 -10.00 -15.97 6.00
CA ALA A 17 -10.94 -15.18 5.18
C ALA A 17 -11.30 -13.80 5.76
N ARG A 18 -10.43 -13.20 6.57
CA ARG A 18 -10.57 -11.83 7.07
C ARG A 18 -9.51 -10.92 6.46
N ALA A 19 -9.93 -9.75 6.01
CA ALA A 19 -9.00 -8.72 5.55
C ALA A 19 -8.31 -8.07 6.75
N TYR A 20 -6.98 -8.01 6.70
CA TYR A 20 -6.14 -7.33 7.67
C TYR A 20 -5.38 -6.23 6.96
N VAL A 21 -5.46 -5.01 7.48
CA VAL A 21 -4.72 -3.88 6.93
C VAL A 21 -3.41 -3.75 7.71
N PRO A 22 -2.23 -3.81 7.06
CA PRO A 22 -0.95 -3.61 7.73
C PRO A 22 -0.80 -2.17 8.23
N PHE A 23 -0.03 -2.01 9.31
CA PHE A 23 0.18 -0.72 9.99
C PHE A 23 0.77 0.34 9.07
N GLN A 24 0.09 1.48 8.97
CA GLN A 24 0.63 2.66 8.32
C GLN A 24 1.33 3.54 9.37
N LYS A 25 2.61 3.83 9.12
CA LYS A 25 3.41 4.69 10.01
C LYS A 25 3.31 6.12 9.50
N MET A 26 2.75 7.03 10.29
CA MET A 26 2.60 8.46 9.93
C MET A 26 3.91 9.27 10.00
N CYS A 27 5.04 8.59 9.81
CA CYS A 27 6.37 9.15 10.04
C CYS A 27 6.94 9.79 8.76
N SER A 28 6.44 9.34 7.61
CA SER A 28 6.79 9.83 6.29
C SER A 28 5.52 9.79 5.46
N ILE A 29 4.77 10.89 5.44
CA ILE A 29 3.60 11.05 4.58
C ILE A 29 3.88 12.13 3.53
N PHE A 30 3.29 11.97 2.36
CA PHE A 30 3.26 13.03 1.36
C PHE A 30 2.48 14.24 1.88
N SER A 31 2.82 15.42 1.37
CA SER A 31 1.97 16.60 1.56
C SER A 31 0.56 16.35 0.99
N PRO A 32 -0.50 17.01 1.49
CA PRO A 32 -1.87 16.76 1.02
C PRO A 32 -2.03 16.84 -0.51
N MET A 33 -1.36 17.82 -1.14
CA MET A 33 -1.41 18.00 -2.59
C MET A 33 -0.74 16.85 -3.35
N GLU A 34 0.37 16.33 -2.82
CA GLU A 34 1.07 15.21 -3.44
C GLU A 34 0.37 13.86 -3.17
N ALA A 35 -0.16 13.69 -1.96
CA ALA A 35 -0.97 12.54 -1.59
C ALA A 35 -2.18 12.38 -2.52
N LEU A 36 -2.89 13.48 -2.80
CA LEU A 36 -4.02 13.51 -3.71
C LEU A 36 -3.63 13.08 -5.12
N LYS A 37 -2.50 13.59 -5.64
CA LYS A 37 -1.98 13.22 -6.96
C LYS A 37 -1.60 11.74 -7.05
N ARG A 38 -1.06 11.18 -5.96
CA ARG A 38 -0.58 9.79 -5.90
C ARG A 38 -1.67 8.77 -5.54
N GLY A 39 -2.82 9.22 -5.04
CA GLY A 39 -3.90 8.36 -4.55
C GLY A 39 -3.59 7.70 -3.20
N THR A 40 -2.54 8.14 -2.50
CA THR A 40 -2.17 7.65 -1.17
C THR A 40 -1.31 8.70 -0.46
N ALA A 41 -1.49 8.84 0.86
CA ALA A 41 -0.61 9.68 1.69
C ALA A 41 0.71 8.97 2.03
N PHE A 42 0.76 7.65 1.86
CA PHE A 42 1.84 6.80 2.34
C PHE A 42 2.76 6.40 1.17
N PRO A 43 4.05 6.79 1.20
CA PRO A 43 5.03 6.44 0.17
C PRO A 43 5.12 4.93 -0.11
N GLU A 44 5.04 4.10 0.92
CA GLU A 44 5.11 2.65 0.81
C GLU A 44 3.93 2.02 0.05
N LEU A 45 2.83 2.77 -0.11
CA LEU A 45 1.64 2.34 -0.85
C LEU A 45 1.56 2.92 -2.26
N PHE A 46 2.54 3.74 -2.68
CA PHE A 46 2.53 4.29 -4.03
C PHE A 46 3.07 3.26 -5.02
N SER A 47 2.17 2.64 -5.79
CA SER A 47 2.50 1.61 -6.78
C SER A 47 3.32 0.43 -6.20
N PRO A 48 2.79 -0.30 -5.20
CA PRO A 48 3.55 -1.30 -4.45
C PRO A 48 3.76 -2.61 -5.21
N TYR A 49 3.04 -2.82 -6.32
CA TYR A 49 3.14 -4.03 -7.14
C TYR A 49 4.22 -3.85 -8.20
N ASP A 50 5.24 -4.70 -8.16
CA ASP A 50 6.31 -4.71 -9.15
C ASP A 50 5.76 -5.04 -10.54
N LYS A 51 6.36 -4.43 -11.58
CA LYS A 51 6.01 -4.71 -12.98
C LYS A 51 6.18 -6.18 -13.39
N LYS A 52 6.88 -6.99 -12.60
CA LYS A 52 7.08 -8.44 -12.83
C LYS A 52 5.78 -9.23 -12.72
N ASP A 53 4.78 -8.72 -11.98
CA ASP A 53 3.47 -9.36 -11.82
C ASP A 53 2.50 -9.03 -12.96
N LYS A 54 2.89 -8.14 -13.89
CA LYS A 54 2.13 -7.85 -15.11
C LYS A 54 2.37 -8.92 -16.18
N LYS A 55 2.15 -10.21 -15.87
CA LYS A 55 1.92 -11.23 -16.90
C LYS A 55 0.47 -11.16 -17.39
N TYR A 56 0.03 -9.97 -17.81
CA TYR A 56 -1.20 -9.88 -18.58
C TYR A 56 -0.85 -10.40 -19.98
N LYS A 57 -1.12 -11.68 -20.23
CA LYS A 57 -1.08 -12.22 -21.60
C LYS A 57 -2.14 -11.44 -22.37
N SER A 58 -1.72 -10.51 -23.23
CA SER A 58 -2.63 -9.92 -24.21
C SER A 58 -3.15 -11.06 -25.10
N THR A 59 -4.38 -11.48 -24.84
CA THR A 59 -5.16 -12.33 -25.75
C THR A 59 -5.61 -11.48 -26.93
N GLU A 60 -4.68 -10.95 -27.72
CA GLU A 60 -4.95 -10.31 -29.00
C GLU A 60 -4.48 -11.17 -30.19
N LYS A 61 -4.01 -12.41 -29.95
CA LYS A 61 -3.52 -13.31 -31.00
C LYS A 61 -4.58 -14.30 -31.54
N TYR A 62 -5.86 -14.12 -31.19
CA TYR A 62 -6.97 -14.99 -31.65
C TYR A 62 -8.18 -14.19 -32.17
N ARG A 63 -7.95 -12.98 -32.69
CA ARG A 63 -8.96 -12.25 -33.46
C ARG A 63 -8.56 -12.22 -34.93
#